data_AF-A0A523QQC7-F1
#
_entry.id   AF-A0A523QQC7-F1
#
_cell.length_a   1.000
_cell.length_b   1.000
_cell.length_c   1.000
_cell.angle_alpha   90.00
_cell.angle_beta   90.00
_cell.angle_gamma   90.00
#
_symmetry.space_group_name_H-M   'P 1'
#
loop_
_entity.id
_entity.type
_entity.pdbx_description
1 polymer ?
#
loop_
_entity_poly.entity_id
_entity_poly.type
_entity_poly.pdbx_seq_one_letter_code
_entity_poly.pdbx_strand_id
1 'polypeptide(L)'
;EDELDLGLRNILNYGHTIGHAVESVSDFKIKHGEAVAIGMVAAARISRRLGMLDETGVKRLQKLIIRAGLPAEIPDFKVEDVMQAMQHDKKVREGKTRFVLLQSIGNAVVTDDVAPPLIKEVLAEK
;
A
#
# COMPACT_ATOMS: atom_id res chain seq x y z
N GLU A 1 13.12 -9.87 21.50
CA GLU A 1 11.68 -9.89 21.78
C GLU A 1 10.95 -9.02 20.78
N ASP A 2 10.21 -9.65 19.87
CA ASP A 2 8.76 -9.45 19.75
C ASP A 2 8.24 -10.66 18.94
N GLU A 3 8.03 -11.77 19.64
CA GLU A 3 7.72 -13.09 19.04
C GLU A 3 6.25 -13.23 18.65
N LEU A 4 5.45 -12.20 18.93
CA LEU A 4 4.07 -12.10 18.53
C LEU A 4 3.98 -10.88 17.60
N ASP A 5 3.61 -11.15 16.36
CA ASP A 5 3.42 -10.25 15.21
C ASP A 5 2.32 -9.17 15.44
N LEU A 6 2.49 -8.41 16.53
CA LEU A 6 1.67 -7.32 17.07
C LEU A 6 2.54 -6.08 17.36
N GLY A 7 3.85 -6.17 17.16
CA GLY A 7 4.83 -5.17 17.52
C GLY A 7 4.83 -3.92 16.64
N LEU A 8 5.37 -2.83 17.21
CA LEU A 8 5.64 -1.55 16.56
C LEU A 8 6.37 -1.70 15.21
N ARG A 9 7.13 -2.79 15.03
CA ARG A 9 7.84 -3.14 13.78
C ARG A 9 6.91 -3.31 12.58
N ASN A 10 5.64 -3.61 12.77
CA ASN A 10 4.73 -3.81 11.65
C ASN A 10 4.50 -2.54 10.82
N ILE A 11 4.75 -1.35 11.38
CA ILE A 11 4.72 -0.09 10.62
C ILE A 11 5.80 -0.04 9.52
N LEU A 12 6.87 -0.82 9.64
CA LEU A 12 7.93 -0.90 8.62
C LEU A 12 7.43 -1.52 7.32
N ASN A 13 6.29 -2.23 7.37
CA ASN A 13 5.63 -2.82 6.19
C ASN A 13 4.80 -1.80 5.40
N TYR A 14 4.96 -0.49 5.65
CA TYR A 14 4.30 0.55 4.87
C TYR A 14 4.57 0.39 3.37
N GLY A 15 3.49 0.42 2.56
CA GLY A 15 3.52 0.18 1.12
C GLY A 15 3.67 -1.28 0.68
N HIS A 16 4.05 -2.22 1.55
CA HIS A 16 4.39 -3.58 1.12
C HIS A 16 3.17 -4.42 0.72
N THR A 17 1.98 -4.14 1.27
CA THR A 17 0.77 -4.92 0.93
C THR A 17 0.41 -4.80 -0.55
N ILE A 18 0.43 -3.58 -1.11
CA ILE A 18 0.18 -3.37 -2.54
C ILE A 18 1.48 -3.59 -3.33
N GLY A 19 2.64 -3.25 -2.76
CA GLY A 19 3.93 -3.46 -3.41
C GLY A 19 4.16 -4.93 -3.79
N HIS A 20 3.96 -5.88 -2.87
CA HIS A 20 4.10 -7.30 -3.18
C HIS A 20 3.11 -7.77 -4.26
N ALA A 21 1.89 -7.24 -4.25
CA ALA A 21 0.90 -7.55 -5.29
C ALA A 21 1.35 -7.04 -6.67
N VAL A 22 1.91 -5.83 -6.73
CA VAL A 22 2.51 -5.25 -7.94
C VAL A 22 3.70 -6.09 -8.41
N GLU A 23 4.59 -6.53 -7.52
CA GLU A 23 5.71 -7.43 -7.86
C GLU A 23 5.20 -8.72 -8.49
N SER A 24 4.24 -9.37 -7.83
CA SER A 24 3.66 -10.64 -8.26
C SER A 24 2.96 -10.52 -9.62
N VAL A 25 2.11 -9.52 -9.81
CA VAL A 25 1.39 -9.29 -11.09
C VAL A 25 2.36 -8.90 -12.21
N SER A 26 3.45 -8.21 -11.88
CA SER A 26 4.49 -7.88 -12.86
C SER A 26 5.37 -9.06 -13.26
N ASP A 27 5.15 -10.26 -12.71
CA ASP A 27 6.06 -11.41 -12.85
C ASP A 27 7.50 -11.03 -12.44
N PHE A 28 7.60 -10.28 -11.33
CA PHE A 28 8.85 -9.77 -10.73
C PHE A 28 9.72 -8.91 -11.67
N LYS A 29 9.12 -8.30 -12.71
CA LYS A 29 9.81 -7.36 -13.60
C LYS A 29 9.99 -5.97 -12.98
N ILE A 30 9.11 -5.59 -12.06
CA ILE A 30 9.22 -4.35 -11.29
C ILE A 30 10.09 -4.63 -10.07
N LYS A 31 11.11 -3.79 -9.84
CA LYS A 31 12.02 -4.01 -8.72
C LYS A 31 11.29 -3.76 -7.40
N HIS A 32 11.72 -4.47 -6.36
CA HIS A 32 11.12 -4.36 -5.02
C HIS A 32 10.94 -2.91 -4.54
N GLY A 33 11.98 -2.08 -4.62
CA GLY A 33 11.89 -0.67 -4.20
C GLY A 33 10.90 0.16 -5.03
N GLU A 34 10.74 -0.15 -6.31
CA GLU A 34 9.77 0.51 -7.20
C GLU A 34 8.34 0.11 -6.83
N ALA A 35 8.12 -1.19 -6.60
CA ALA A 35 6.82 -1.71 -6.19
C ALA A 35 6.40 -1.21 -4.80
N VAL A 36 7.32 -1.17 -3.84
CA VAL A 36 7.07 -0.58 -2.51
C VAL A 36 6.72 0.90 -2.64
N ALA A 37 7.40 1.67 -3.50
CA ALA A 37 7.09 3.08 -3.71
C ALA A 37 5.67 3.29 -4.26
N ILE A 38 5.26 2.49 -5.26
CA ILE A 38 3.90 2.46 -5.78
C ILE A 38 2.90 2.14 -4.65
N GLY A 39 3.20 1.11 -3.86
CA GLY A 39 2.37 0.70 -2.75
C GLY A 39 2.25 1.75 -1.64
N MET A 40 3.30 2.55 -1.39
CA MET A 40 3.26 3.67 -0.44
C MET A 40 2.26 4.74 -0.91
N VAL A 41 2.28 5.12 -2.18
CA VAL A 41 1.33 6.10 -2.74
C VAL A 41 -0.10 5.58 -2.66
N ALA A 42 -0.32 4.32 -3.04
CA ALA A 42 -1.63 3.69 -2.94
C ALA A 42 -2.14 3.62 -1.49
N ALA A 43 -1.29 3.26 -0.53
CA ALA A 43 -1.62 3.27 0.89
C ALA A 43 -1.94 4.68 1.41
N ALA A 44 -1.24 5.72 0.93
CA ALA A 44 -1.56 7.11 1.26
C ALA A 44 -2.91 7.53 0.67
N ARG A 45 -3.25 7.13 -0.56
CA ARG A 45 -4.57 7.37 -1.17
C ARG A 45 -5.69 6.68 -0.37
N ILE A 46 -5.49 5.44 0.08
CA ILE A 46 -6.42 4.75 1.01
C ILE A 46 -6.57 5.54 2.31
N SER A 47 -5.46 5.96 2.91
CA SER A 47 -5.46 6.76 4.15
C SER A 47 -6.28 8.04 3.98
N ARG A 48 -6.17 8.71 2.83
CA ARG A 48 -7.00 9.88 2.52
C ARG A 48 -8.47 9.55 2.41
N ARG A 49 -8.83 8.48 1.71
CA ARG A 49 -10.24 8.08 1.52
C ARG A 49 -10.91 7.72 2.84
N LEU A 50 -10.15 7.21 3.80
CA LEU A 50 -10.61 6.96 5.18
C LEU A 50 -10.61 8.21 6.07
N GLY A 51 -10.25 9.39 5.53
CA GLY A 51 -10.19 10.64 6.30
C GLY A 51 -9.01 10.73 7.27
N MET A 52 -8.04 9.81 7.18
CA MET A 52 -6.87 9.74 8.07
C MET A 52 -5.74 10.66 7.61
N LEU A 53 -5.62 10.90 6.30
CA LEU A 53 -4.59 11.74 5.70
C LEU A 53 -5.23 12.80 4.80
N ASP A 54 -4.67 14.00 4.75
CA ASP A 54 -5.14 15.03 3.83
C ASP A 54 -4.53 14.88 2.43
N GLU A 55 -5.16 15.52 1.45
CA GLU A 55 -4.69 15.53 0.05
C GLU A 55 -3.27 16.14 -0.07
N THR A 56 -2.93 17.10 0.80
CA THR A 56 -1.58 17.70 0.85
C THR A 56 -0.53 16.66 1.21
N GLY A 57 -0.82 15.80 2.20
CA GLY A 57 0.04 14.70 2.62
C GLY A 57 0.29 13.70 1.49
N VAL A 58 -0.78 13.28 0.79
CA VAL A 58 -0.67 12.38 -0.38
C VAL A 58 0.23 13.00 -1.45
N LYS A 59 -0.05 14.24 -1.87
CA LYS A 59 0.73 14.95 -2.89
C LYS A 59 2.18 15.15 -2.48
N ARG A 60 2.44 15.45 -1.21
CA ARG A 60 3.81 15.62 -0.68
C ARG A 60 4.60 14.32 -0.76
N LEU A 61 3.97 13.18 -0.40
CA LEU A 61 4.59 11.86 -0.53
C LEU A 61 4.87 11.52 -2.01
N GLN A 62 3.86 11.68 -2.87
CA GLN A 62 3.98 11.40 -4.31
C GLN A 62 5.11 12.20 -4.94
N LYS A 63 5.19 13.51 -4.66
CA LYS A 63 6.28 14.38 -5.13
C LYS A 63 7.65 13.93 -4.63
N LEU A 64 7.76 13.42 -3.39
CA LEU A 64 9.03 12.94 -2.87
C LEU A 64 9.48 11.67 -3.60
N ILE A 65 8.57 10.73 -3.83
CA ILE A 65 8.83 9.48 -4.56
C ILE A 65 9.30 9.77 -5.99
N ILE A 66 8.59 10.66 -6.70
CA ILE A 66 8.98 11.07 -8.06
C ILE A 66 10.37 11.73 -8.06
N ARG A 67 10.67 12.62 -7.10
CA ARG A 67 12.00 13.26 -6.98
C ARG A 67 13.12 12.26 -6.66
N ALA A 68 12.79 11.13 -6.03
CA ALA A 68 13.73 10.04 -5.80
C ALA A 68 13.94 9.14 -7.04
N GLY A 69 13.27 9.44 -8.16
CA GLY A 69 13.37 8.66 -9.41
C GLY A 69 12.57 7.35 -9.36
N LEU A 70 11.61 7.23 -8.44
CA LEU A 70 10.79 6.03 -8.26
C LEU A 70 9.39 6.23 -8.87
N PRO A 71 8.75 5.15 -9.36
CA PRO A 71 7.39 5.21 -9.83
C PRO A 71 6.41 5.47 -8.68
N ALA A 72 5.38 6.26 -8.97
CA ALA A 72 4.37 6.68 -8.00
C ALA A 72 2.94 6.26 -8.40
N GLU A 73 2.80 5.53 -9.51
CA GLU A 73 1.54 5.07 -10.06
C GLU A 73 1.61 3.58 -10.34
N ILE A 74 0.47 2.91 -10.18
CA ILE A 74 0.35 1.50 -10.54
C ILE A 74 0.41 1.40 -12.06
N PRO A 75 1.24 0.51 -12.63
CA PRO A 75 1.23 0.24 -14.07
C PRO A 75 -0.15 -0.18 -14.58
N ASP A 76 -0.32 -0.26 -15.89
CA ASP A 76 -1.59 -0.67 -16.50
C ASP A 76 -1.87 -2.17 -16.32
N PHE A 77 -2.18 -2.54 -15.07
CA PHE A 77 -2.59 -3.86 -14.63
C PHE A 77 -4.10 -3.89 -14.46
N LYS A 78 -4.70 -5.07 -14.66
CA LYS A 78 -6.09 -5.26 -14.28
C LYS A 78 -6.19 -5.18 -12.77
N VAL A 79 -7.12 -4.36 -12.28
CA VAL A 79 -7.37 -4.19 -10.84
C VAL A 79 -7.64 -5.54 -10.17
N GLU A 80 -8.33 -6.43 -10.86
CA GLU A 80 -8.64 -7.78 -10.41
C GLU A 80 -7.39 -8.63 -10.16
N ASP A 81 -6.38 -8.52 -11.01
CA ASP A 81 -5.13 -9.29 -10.88
C ASP A 81 -4.36 -8.84 -9.63
N VAL A 82 -4.30 -7.52 -9.39
CA VAL A 82 -3.69 -6.95 -8.19
C VAL A 82 -4.48 -7.34 -6.94
N MET A 83 -5.82 -7.26 -6.97
CA MET A 83 -6.68 -7.68 -5.87
C MET A 83 -6.54 -9.16 -5.53
N GLN A 84 -6.40 -10.03 -6.53
CA GLN A 84 -6.16 -11.46 -6.32
C GLN A 84 -4.77 -11.69 -5.70
N ALA A 85 -3.73 -11.05 -6.24
CA ALA A 85 -2.38 -11.16 -5.70
C ALA A 85 -2.30 -10.72 -4.22
N MET A 86 -3.04 -9.68 -3.84
CA MET A 86 -3.15 -9.24 -2.44
C MET A 86 -3.78 -10.28 -1.50
N GLN A 87 -4.72 -11.11 -1.99
CA GLN A 87 -5.37 -12.16 -1.20
C GLN A 87 -4.48 -13.38 -0.98
N HIS A 88 -3.51 -13.62 -1.88
CA HIS A 88 -2.57 -14.72 -1.78
C HIS A 88 -1.35 -14.41 -0.89
N ASP A 89 -1.12 -13.13 -0.52
CA ASP A 89 -0.08 -12.76 0.43
C ASP A 89 -0.45 -13.27 1.85
N LYS A 90 0.53 -13.82 2.57
CA LYS A 90 0.42 -14.40 3.92
C LYS A 90 -0.05 -13.41 5.00
N LYS A 91 -0.31 -12.15 4.63
CA LYS A 91 -0.82 -11.07 5.48
C LYS A 91 -2.34 -11.07 5.67
N VAL A 92 -3.07 -11.96 5.00
CA VAL A 92 -4.50 -12.17 5.22
C VAL A 92 -4.70 -13.10 6.42
N ARG A 93 -5.06 -12.55 7.59
CA ARG A 93 -5.59 -13.33 8.71
C ARG A 93 -7.11 -13.23 8.67
N GLU A 94 -7.81 -14.36 8.69
CA GLU A 94 -9.28 -14.43 8.75
C GLU A 94 -10.00 -13.67 7.60
N GLY A 95 -9.40 -13.60 6.41
CA GLY A 95 -9.99 -12.94 5.25
C GLY A 95 -9.88 -11.41 5.24
N LYS A 96 -9.22 -10.81 6.23
CA LYS A 96 -8.95 -9.37 6.27
C LYS A 96 -7.47 -9.08 5.99
N THR A 97 -7.23 -8.17 5.04
CA THR A 97 -5.89 -7.71 4.70
C THR A 97 -5.46 -6.63 5.69
N ARG A 98 -4.36 -6.86 6.42
CA ARG A 98 -3.75 -5.82 7.24
C ARG A 98 -3.01 -4.81 6.37
N PHE A 99 -3.29 -3.53 6.60
CA PHE A 99 -2.60 -2.40 6.00
C PHE A 99 -1.82 -1.63 7.05
N VAL A 100 -0.72 -1.04 6.61
CA VAL A 100 -0.09 0.08 7.30
C VAL A 100 -0.52 1.33 6.57
N LEU A 101 -1.20 2.24 7.26
CA LEU A 101 -1.74 3.49 6.73
C LEU A 101 -1.15 4.69 7.47
N LEU A 102 -1.34 5.89 6.93
CA LEU A 102 -0.85 7.13 7.54
C LEU A 102 -2.00 7.92 8.18
N GLN A 103 -1.80 8.35 9.44
CA GLN A 103 -2.63 9.39 10.07
C GLN A 103 -2.06 10.79 9.84
N SER A 104 -0.76 10.88 9.59
CA SER A 104 -0.06 12.09 9.15
C SER A 104 1.34 11.69 8.65
N ILE A 105 2.05 12.62 8.01
CA ILE A 105 3.44 12.37 7.63
C ILE A 105 4.27 12.18 8.91
N GLY A 106 4.87 11.00 9.07
CA GLY A 106 5.62 10.61 10.25
C GLY A 106 4.82 9.81 11.28
N ASN A 107 3.51 9.60 11.07
CA ASN A 107 2.67 8.79 11.95
C ASN A 107 1.90 7.72 11.14
N ALA A 108 2.30 6.46 11.33
CA ALA A 108 1.73 5.31 10.66
C ALA A 108 1.01 4.39 11.66
N VAL A 109 -0.10 3.78 11.22
CA VAL A 109 -0.89 2.86 12.04
C VAL A 109 -1.18 1.59 11.26
N VAL A 110 -1.28 0.47 11.98
CA VAL A 110 -1.69 -0.82 11.41
C VAL A 110 -3.20 -0.96 11.59
N THR A 111 -3.92 -1.25 10.51
CA THR A 111 -5.38 -1.47 10.53
C THR A 111 -5.77 -2.57 9.56
N ASP A 112 -6.80 -3.35 9.89
CA ASP A 112 -7.47 -4.29 8.99
C ASP A 112 -8.85 -3.78 8.55
N ASP A 113 -9.20 -2.54 8.92
CA ASP A 113 -10.47 -1.88 8.60
C ASP A 113 -10.40 -1.14 7.24
N VAL A 114 -10.09 -1.89 6.19
CA VAL A 114 -10.06 -1.38 4.82
C VAL A 114 -11.00 -2.21 3.95
N ALA A 115 -12.11 -1.60 3.54
CA ALA A 115 -13.12 -2.29 2.73
C ALA A 115 -12.59 -2.64 1.33
N PRO A 116 -12.79 -3.87 0.81
CA PRO A 116 -12.34 -4.26 -0.53
C PRO A 116 -12.78 -3.34 -1.68
N PRO A 117 -14.01 -2.76 -1.69
CA PRO A 117 -14.40 -1.80 -2.71
C PRO A 117 -13.51 -0.55 -2.74
N LEU A 118 -13.11 -0.04 -1.57
CA LEU A 118 -12.23 1.12 -1.47
C LEU A 118 -10.84 0.82 -2.06
N ILE A 119 -10.32 -0.38 -1.82
CA ILE A 119 -9.04 -0.81 -2.40
C ILE A 119 -9.15 -0.77 -3.93
N LYS A 120 -10.22 -1.34 -4.50
CA LYS A 120 -10.45 -1.35 -5.95
C LYS A 120 -10.52 0.06 -6.54
N GLU A 121 -11.23 0.98 -5.88
CA GLU A 121 -11.29 2.38 -6.31
C GLU A 121 -9.90 3.01 -6.38
N VAL A 122 -9.09 2.86 -5.33
CA VAL A 122 -7.73 3.40 -5.30
C VAL A 122 -6.82 2.75 -6.35
N LEU A 123 -6.97 1.44 -6.60
CA LEU A 123 -6.21 0.74 -7.63
C LEU A 123 -6.61 1.17 -9.05
N ALA A 124 -7.86 1.65 -9.24
CA ALA A 124 -8.36 2.15 -10.52
C ALA A 124 -8.02 3.63 -10.78
N GLU A 125 -7.59 4.36 -9.75
CA GLU A 125 -7.18 5.76 -9.86
C GLU A 125 -5.82 5.89 -10.56
N LYS A 126 -5.78 6.58 -11.70
CA LYS A 126 -4.55 7.01 -12.37
C LYS A 126 -4.15 8.39 -11.82
#